data_AF-A0A938YTI5-F1
#
_entry.id   AF-A0A938YTI5-F1
#
_cell.length_a   1.000
_cell.length_b   1.000
_cell.length_c   1.000
_cell.angle_alpha   90.00
_cell.angle_beta   90.00
_cell.angle_gamma   90.00
#
_symmetry.space_group_name_H-M   'P 1'
#
loop_
_entity.id
_entity.type
_entity.pdbx_description
1 polymer ?
#
loop_
_entity_poly.entity_id
_entity_poly.type
_entity_poly.pdbx_seq_one_letter_code
_entity_poly.pdbx_strand_id
1 'polypeptide(L)'
;PVNAAFKVADEVLTNAVKGITEMVTKPGLINLDYADLKTILTRGGAAMIGLGESHSTEEGEARALEAVENALTSPLLDVDISGANRALVNVIGGADMTLREAEMIVETVSAKIHENAHIIWGAMIDENMPKNQIQAMIVIAGGKFPYLADSDKIDLSEPIDLGIEFTG
;
A
#
# COMPACT_ATOMS: atom_id res chain seq x y z
N PRO A 1 -25.02 5.49 0.14
CA PRO A 1 -25.08 6.97 -0.03
C PRO A 1 -23.74 7.49 -0.54
N VAL A 2 -23.74 8.42 -1.50
CA VAL A 2 -22.51 8.95 -2.12
C VAL A 2 -21.52 9.52 -1.09
N ASN A 3 -22.01 10.21 -0.06
CA ASN A 3 -21.16 10.75 1.02
C ASN A 3 -20.41 9.66 1.81
N ALA A 4 -20.98 8.47 1.95
CA ALA A 4 -20.30 7.35 2.61
C ALA A 4 -19.17 6.79 1.73
N ALA A 5 -19.35 6.77 0.42
CA ALA A 5 -18.31 6.33 -0.52
C ALA A 5 -17.13 7.31 -0.55
N PHE A 6 -17.38 8.62 -0.54
CA PHE A 6 -16.31 9.62 -0.42
C PHE A 6 -15.53 9.49 0.89
N LYS A 7 -16.22 9.27 2.01
CA LYS A 7 -15.56 9.08 3.30
C LYS A 7 -14.61 7.88 3.28
N VAL A 8 -15.01 6.77 2.67
CA VAL A 8 -14.15 5.58 2.52
C VAL A 8 -12.95 5.88 1.62
N ALA A 9 -13.14 6.60 0.52
CA ALA A 9 -12.04 7.02 -0.36
C ALA A 9 -11.03 7.93 0.37
N ASP A 10 -11.52 8.91 1.13
CA ASP A 10 -10.68 9.80 1.94
C ASP A 10 -9.87 9.03 2.98
N GLU A 11 -10.48 8.03 3.61
CA GLU A 11 -9.81 7.16 4.58
C GLU A 11 -8.69 6.34 3.93
N VAL A 12 -8.95 5.74 2.76
CA VAL A 12 -7.94 5.02 1.97
C VAL A 12 -6.77 5.93 1.59
N LEU A 13 -7.05 7.13 1.08
CA LEU A 13 -6.02 8.10 0.69
C LEU A 13 -5.21 8.56 1.91
N THR A 14 -5.89 8.86 3.02
CA THR A 14 -5.24 9.27 4.27
C THR A 14 -4.32 8.18 4.79
N ASN A 15 -4.80 6.94 4.83
CA ASN A 15 -4.02 5.78 5.28
C ASN A 15 -2.82 5.52 4.36
N ALA A 16 -3.00 5.68 3.04
CA ALA A 16 -1.91 5.52 2.09
C ALA A 16 -0.79 6.56 2.26
N VAL A 17 -1.17 7.84 2.29
CA VAL A 17 -0.21 8.94 2.48
C VAL A 17 0.49 8.83 3.83
N LYS A 18 -0.27 8.54 4.89
CA LYS A 18 0.28 8.33 6.24
C LYS A 18 1.27 7.16 6.23
N GLY A 19 0.88 5.99 5.75
CA GLY A 19 1.73 4.80 5.74
C GLY A 19 3.04 5.02 4.99
N ILE A 20 2.99 5.60 3.79
CA ILE A 20 4.18 5.93 2.98
C ILE A 20 5.08 6.93 3.71
N THR A 21 4.50 8.00 4.28
CA THR A 21 5.27 9.04 4.96
C THR A 21 5.94 8.52 6.23
N GLU A 22 5.21 7.73 7.02
CA GLU A 22 5.69 7.19 8.29
C GLU A 22 6.81 6.17 8.09
N MET A 23 6.78 5.38 7.00
CA MET A 23 7.83 4.43 6.65
C MET A 23 9.22 5.08 6.44
N VAL A 24 9.25 6.37 6.05
CA VAL A 24 10.49 7.14 5.86
C VAL A 24 10.85 7.97 7.10
N THR A 25 9.84 8.44 7.84
CA THR A 25 10.03 9.48 8.87
C THR A 25 10.07 8.95 10.30
N LYS A 26 9.52 7.77 10.56
CA LYS A 26 9.51 7.16 11.89
C LYS A 26 10.43 5.93 11.93
N PRO A 27 11.14 5.70 13.04
CA PRO A 27 11.84 4.46 13.25
C PRO A 27 10.87 3.27 13.28
N GLY A 28 11.14 2.27 12.44
CA GLY A 28 10.48 0.96 12.41
C GLY A 28 11.48 -0.18 12.60
N LEU A 29 10.97 -1.41 12.52
CA LEU A 29 11.79 -2.63 12.44
C LEU A 29 12.67 -2.61 11.19
N ILE A 30 12.11 -2.11 10.09
CA ILE A 30 12.81 -1.90 8.82
C ILE A 30 12.50 -0.48 8.35
N ASN A 31 13.53 0.34 8.29
CA ASN A 31 13.43 1.72 7.84
C ASN A 31 13.71 1.79 6.34
N LEU A 32 12.92 2.59 5.63
CA LEU A 32 13.16 2.91 4.23
C LEU A 32 13.73 4.33 4.11
N ASP A 33 14.60 4.56 3.13
CA ASP A 33 15.00 5.92 2.79
C ASP A 33 14.10 6.56 1.70
N TYR A 34 14.22 7.88 1.56
CA TYR A 34 13.44 8.63 0.59
C TYR A 34 13.83 8.33 -0.87
N ALA A 35 15.06 7.92 -1.14
CA ALA A 35 15.54 7.66 -2.49
C ALA A 35 14.90 6.37 -3.05
N ASP A 36 14.75 5.34 -2.21
CA ASP A 36 14.04 4.10 -2.52
C ASP A 36 12.57 4.39 -2.84
N LEU A 37 11.90 5.13 -1.95
CA LEU A 37 10.51 5.54 -2.13
C LEU A 37 10.30 6.32 -3.43
N LYS A 38 11.16 7.32 -3.67
CA LYS A 38 11.11 8.15 -4.87
C LYS A 38 11.28 7.30 -6.12
N THR A 39 12.15 6.28 -6.10
CA THR A 39 12.41 5.41 -7.26
C THR A 39 11.16 4.63 -7.68
N ILE A 40 10.38 4.14 -6.72
CA ILE A 40 9.13 3.43 -7.01
C ILE A 40 8.03 4.38 -7.50
N LEU A 41 7.87 5.55 -6.85
CA LEU A 41 6.78 6.48 -7.15
C LEU A 41 7.00 7.29 -8.44
N THR A 42 8.22 7.77 -8.73
CA THR A 42 8.47 8.63 -9.91
C THR A 42 8.60 7.86 -11.22
N ARG A 43 8.93 6.57 -11.17
CA ARG A 43 9.05 5.73 -12.38
C ARG A 43 7.85 4.80 -12.57
N GLY A 44 6.84 4.93 -11.68
CA GLY A 44 5.70 4.05 -11.49
C GLY A 44 4.72 3.98 -12.65
N GLY A 45 4.47 5.12 -13.32
CA GLY A 45 3.24 5.28 -14.10
C GLY A 45 2.02 5.12 -13.21
N ALA A 46 0.92 4.66 -13.78
CA ALA A 46 -0.23 4.18 -13.02
C ALA A 46 0.16 3.18 -11.91
N ALA A 47 -0.46 3.32 -10.74
CA ALA A 47 -0.27 2.44 -9.59
C ALA A 47 -1.62 2.09 -8.95
N MET A 48 -1.67 0.93 -8.29
CA MET A 48 -2.82 0.47 -7.52
C MET A 48 -2.42 0.24 -6.07
N ILE A 49 -3.38 0.38 -5.15
CA ILE A 49 -3.17 0.21 -3.72
C ILE A 49 -4.07 -0.90 -3.22
N GLY A 50 -3.51 -1.90 -2.55
CA GLY A 50 -4.23 -2.88 -1.76
C GLY A 50 -4.04 -2.59 -0.28
N LEU A 51 -5.12 -2.60 0.48
CA LEU A 51 -5.11 -2.48 1.94
C LEU A 51 -5.74 -3.73 2.54
N GLY A 52 -5.06 -4.30 3.53
CA GLY A 52 -5.53 -5.48 4.23
C GLY A 52 -5.13 -5.43 5.70
N GLU A 53 -5.97 -6.03 6.53
CA GLU A 53 -5.74 -6.15 7.95
C GLU A 53 -6.15 -7.54 8.41
N SER A 54 -5.53 -8.01 9.49
CA SER A 54 -5.98 -9.19 10.20
C SER A 54 -6.45 -8.79 11.58
N HIS A 55 -7.63 -9.31 11.94
CA HIS A 55 -8.20 -9.26 13.29
C HIS A 55 -8.19 -10.63 13.96
N SER A 56 -7.45 -11.58 13.38
CA SER A 56 -7.37 -12.93 13.93
C SER A 56 -6.78 -12.90 15.33
N THR A 57 -7.34 -13.73 16.19
CA THR A 57 -6.77 -14.02 17.51
C THR A 57 -5.62 -15.03 17.41
N GLU A 58 -5.35 -15.58 16.23
CA GLU A 58 -4.24 -16.49 15.98
C GLU A 58 -2.93 -15.69 15.90
N GLU A 59 -1.97 -16.10 16.73
CA GLU A 59 -0.65 -15.46 16.80
C GLU A 59 0.28 -16.00 15.68
N GLY A 60 1.22 -15.16 15.25
CA GLY A 60 2.28 -15.55 14.33
C GLY A 60 1.89 -15.43 12.85
N GLU A 61 2.47 -16.31 12.03
CA GLU A 61 2.44 -16.20 10.57
C GLU A 61 1.02 -16.22 9.96
N ALA A 62 0.02 -16.79 10.65
CA ALA A 62 -1.36 -16.86 10.16
C ALA A 62 -2.00 -15.48 9.95
N ARG A 63 -1.86 -14.55 10.91
CA ARG A 63 -2.39 -13.19 10.78
C ARG A 63 -1.68 -12.38 9.69
N ALA A 64 -0.39 -12.62 9.48
CA ALA A 64 0.37 -12.00 8.41
C ALA A 64 -0.13 -12.44 7.03
N LEU A 65 -0.37 -13.75 6.88
CA LEU A 65 -0.94 -14.32 5.66
C LEU A 65 -2.35 -13.80 5.37
N GLU A 66 -3.20 -13.69 6.40
CA GLU A 66 -4.54 -13.12 6.25
C GLU A 66 -4.48 -11.65 5.82
N ALA A 67 -3.63 -10.83 6.45
CA ALA A 67 -3.52 -9.41 6.11
C ALA A 67 -3.05 -9.19 4.66
N VAL A 68 -2.08 -9.98 4.18
CA VAL A 68 -1.60 -9.88 2.79
C VAL A 68 -2.63 -10.40 1.79
N GLU A 69 -3.34 -11.50 2.09
CA GLU A 69 -4.43 -12.01 1.24
C GLU A 69 -5.56 -10.97 1.13
N ASN A 70 -5.96 -10.35 2.25
CA ASN A 70 -6.95 -9.28 2.27
C ASN A 70 -6.50 -8.05 1.46
N ALA A 71 -5.21 -7.71 1.51
CA ALA A 71 -4.66 -6.61 0.71
C ALA A 71 -4.63 -6.93 -0.79
N LEU A 72 -4.23 -8.16 -1.16
CA LEU A 72 -4.13 -8.60 -2.55
C LEU A 72 -5.50 -8.86 -3.21
N THR A 73 -6.51 -9.21 -2.42
CA THR A 73 -7.90 -9.40 -2.88
C THR A 73 -8.77 -8.16 -2.70
N SER A 74 -8.16 -7.04 -2.28
CA SER A 74 -8.86 -5.77 -2.10
C SER A 74 -9.50 -5.31 -3.42
N PRO A 75 -10.74 -4.78 -3.41
CA PRO A 75 -11.35 -4.18 -4.60
C PRO A 75 -10.54 -3.04 -5.22
N LEU A 76 -9.62 -2.44 -4.44
CA LEU A 76 -8.71 -1.40 -4.90
C LEU A 76 -7.55 -1.95 -5.76
N LEU A 77 -7.39 -3.28 -5.81
CA LEU A 77 -6.36 -4.03 -6.53
C LEU A 77 -6.97 -5.10 -7.45
N ASP A 78 -8.20 -4.90 -7.93
CA ASP A 78 -8.97 -5.87 -8.74
C ASP A 78 -8.48 -5.96 -10.21
N VAL A 79 -7.21 -6.32 -10.40
CA VAL A 79 -6.56 -6.52 -11.71
C VAL A 79 -5.50 -7.59 -11.63
N ASP A 80 -5.07 -8.09 -12.80
CA ASP A 80 -3.89 -8.92 -12.90
C ASP A 80 -2.62 -8.11 -12.59
N ILE A 81 -1.95 -8.46 -11.49
CA ILE A 81 -0.70 -7.85 -11.02
C ILE A 81 0.57 -8.62 -11.42
N SER A 82 0.44 -9.78 -12.08
CA SER A 82 1.59 -10.64 -12.41
C SER A 82 2.63 -9.95 -13.30
N GLY A 83 2.19 -8.99 -14.12
CA GLY A 83 3.07 -8.18 -14.97
C GLY A 83 3.71 -6.97 -14.28
N ALA A 84 3.39 -6.70 -13.01
CA ALA A 84 3.93 -5.56 -12.29
C ALA A 84 5.40 -5.78 -11.92
N ASN A 85 6.25 -4.80 -12.22
CA ASN A 85 7.69 -4.86 -11.98
C ASN A 85 8.15 -4.00 -10.80
N ARG A 86 7.23 -3.40 -10.05
CA ARG A 86 7.52 -2.56 -8.89
C ARG A 86 6.46 -2.76 -7.82
N ALA A 87 6.90 -2.81 -6.57
CA ALA A 87 6.01 -2.80 -5.43
C ALA A 87 6.59 -2.00 -4.25
N LEU A 88 5.71 -1.36 -3.48
CA LEU A 88 5.99 -0.86 -2.13
C LEU A 88 5.10 -1.63 -1.16
N VAL A 89 5.70 -2.22 -0.13
CA VAL A 89 4.98 -2.93 0.93
C VAL A 89 5.25 -2.26 2.27
N ASN A 90 4.21 -1.76 2.92
CA ASN A 90 4.30 -1.19 4.26
C ASN A 90 3.51 -2.07 5.22
N VAL A 91 4.19 -2.55 6.27
CA VAL A 91 3.59 -3.39 7.30
C VAL A 91 3.56 -2.63 8.62
N ILE A 92 2.39 -2.55 9.24
CA ILE A 92 2.21 -1.96 10.56
C ILE A 92 1.59 -3.03 11.45
N GLY A 93 2.16 -3.25 12.63
CA GLY A 93 1.61 -4.20 13.59
C GLY A 93 1.65 -3.66 15.02
N GLY A 94 0.88 -4.31 15.88
CA GLY A 94 0.94 -4.06 17.32
C GLY A 94 2.30 -4.41 17.93
N ALA A 95 2.44 -4.15 19.23
CA ALA A 95 3.69 -4.37 19.98
C ALA A 95 4.22 -5.83 19.98
N ASP A 96 3.44 -6.78 19.48
CA ASP A 96 3.78 -8.20 19.35
C ASP A 96 4.17 -8.62 17.92
N MET A 97 4.16 -7.70 16.95
CA MET A 97 4.59 -8.03 15.59
C MET A 97 6.08 -8.33 15.52
N THR A 98 6.39 -9.40 14.80
CA THR A 98 7.74 -9.88 14.55
C THR A 98 8.20 -9.51 13.15
N LEU A 99 9.52 -9.46 12.95
CA LEU A 99 10.10 -9.25 11.62
C LEU A 99 9.70 -10.37 10.64
N ARG A 100 9.60 -11.62 11.12
CA ARG A 100 9.23 -12.77 10.30
C ARG A 100 7.83 -12.64 9.69
N GLU A 101 6.88 -12.11 10.45
CA GLU A 101 5.54 -11.82 9.96
C GLU A 101 5.56 -10.76 8.84
N ALA A 102 6.36 -9.70 8.99
CA ALA A 102 6.53 -8.71 7.94
C ALA A 102 7.23 -9.29 6.69
N GLU A 103 8.26 -10.12 6.86
CA GLU A 103 8.94 -10.82 5.76
C GLU A 103 7.98 -11.73 4.98
N MET A 104 7.11 -12.47 5.67
CA MET A 104 6.12 -13.34 5.02
C MET A 104 5.17 -12.55 4.10
N ILE A 105 4.75 -11.35 4.51
CA ILE A 105 3.91 -10.48 3.67
C ILE A 105 4.68 -10.14 2.39
N VAL A 106 5.95 -9.74 2.51
CA VAL A 106 6.79 -9.38 1.36
C VAL A 106 7.02 -10.58 0.44
N GLU A 107 7.31 -11.77 1.00
CA GLU A 107 7.45 -13.03 0.24
C GLU A 107 6.19 -13.35 -0.56
N THR A 108 5.02 -13.18 0.07
CA THR A 108 3.73 -13.44 -0.56
C THR A 108 3.46 -12.48 -1.71
N VAL A 109 3.73 -11.18 -1.54
CA VAL A 109 3.63 -10.18 -2.62
C VAL A 109 4.60 -10.51 -3.75
N SER A 110 5.86 -10.83 -3.42
CA SER A 110 6.89 -11.17 -4.40
C SER A 110 6.51 -12.37 -5.27
N ALA A 111 5.80 -13.35 -4.71
CA ALA A 111 5.34 -14.54 -5.44
C ALA A 111 4.19 -14.26 -6.42
N LYS A 112 3.52 -13.10 -6.32
CA LYS A 112 2.35 -12.75 -7.12
C LYS A 112 2.63 -11.75 -8.24
N ILE A 113 3.79 -11.09 -8.20
CA ILE A 113 4.22 -10.11 -9.20
C ILE A 113 5.36 -10.66 -10.06
N HIS A 114 5.91 -9.83 -10.95
CA HIS A 114 6.99 -10.25 -11.84
C HIS A 114 8.23 -10.71 -11.05
N GLU A 115 8.88 -11.80 -11.46
CA GLU A 115 10.04 -12.40 -10.77
C GLU A 115 11.23 -11.44 -10.57
N ASN A 116 11.39 -10.49 -11.49
CA ASN A 116 12.42 -9.46 -11.44
C ASN A 116 11.88 -8.10 -10.94
N ALA A 117 10.76 -8.11 -10.21
CA ALA A 117 10.18 -6.89 -9.68
C ALA A 117 11.09 -6.25 -8.62
N HIS A 118 11.18 -4.93 -8.66
CA HIS A 118 11.84 -4.16 -7.63
C HIS A 118 10.85 -3.89 -6.49
N ILE A 119 11.07 -4.53 -5.34
CA ILE A 119 10.23 -4.38 -4.16
C ILE A 119 10.99 -3.57 -3.11
N ILE A 120 10.37 -2.48 -2.67
CA ILE A 120 10.78 -1.77 -1.46
C ILE A 120 9.78 -2.09 -0.37
N TRP A 121 10.24 -2.17 0.88
CA TRP A 121 9.34 -2.44 1.98
C TRP A 121 9.84 -1.85 3.30
N GLY A 122 8.90 -1.65 4.20
CA GLY A 122 9.16 -1.20 5.56
C GLY A 122 8.20 -1.85 6.53
N ALA A 123 8.61 -1.88 7.80
CA ALA A 123 7.84 -2.51 8.86
C ALA A 123 7.93 -1.66 10.13
N MET A 124 6.79 -1.37 10.77
CA MET A 124 6.68 -0.51 11.94
C MET A 124 5.82 -1.13 13.04
N ILE A 125 6.21 -0.89 14.29
CA ILE A 125 5.40 -1.19 15.46
C ILE A 125 4.59 0.06 15.84
N ASP A 126 3.28 -0.06 15.92
CA ASP A 126 2.40 0.96 16.52
C ASP A 126 1.90 0.45 17.87
N GLU A 127 2.39 1.06 18.95
CA GLU A 127 1.99 0.71 20.32
C GLU A 127 0.51 1.00 20.62
N ASN A 128 -0.14 1.85 19.82
CA ASN A 128 -1.57 2.14 19.96
C ASN A 128 -2.44 1.11 19.24
N MET A 129 -1.85 0.29 18.38
CA MET A 129 -2.55 -0.78 17.69
C MET A 129 -2.80 -1.94 18.67
N PRO A 130 -4.02 -2.51 18.73
CA PRO A 130 -4.29 -3.68 19.53
C PRO A 130 -3.29 -4.80 19.28
N LYS A 131 -2.99 -5.57 20.33
CA LYS A 131 -2.26 -6.83 20.20
C LYS A 131 -2.93 -7.74 19.18
N ASN A 132 -2.13 -8.54 18.50
CA ASN A 132 -2.50 -9.44 17.41
C ASN A 132 -2.97 -8.76 16.12
N GLN A 133 -3.09 -7.44 16.05
CA GLN A 133 -3.39 -6.79 14.78
C GLN A 133 -2.13 -6.57 13.94
N ILE A 134 -2.31 -6.75 12.63
CA ILE A 134 -1.33 -6.44 11.60
C ILE A 134 -2.06 -5.89 10.38
N GLN A 135 -1.48 -4.86 9.77
CA GLN A 135 -1.97 -4.15 8.61
C GLN A 135 -0.91 -4.17 7.52
N ALA A 136 -1.32 -4.54 6.31
CA ALA A 136 -0.49 -4.54 5.11
C ALA A 136 -1.06 -3.53 4.12
N MET A 137 -0.22 -2.59 3.71
CA MET A 137 -0.47 -1.74 2.55
C MET A 137 0.48 -2.16 1.43
N ILE A 138 -0.07 -2.43 0.26
CA ILE A 138 0.66 -2.85 -0.93
C ILE A 138 0.39 -1.82 -2.01
N VAL A 139 1.43 -1.22 -2.58
CA VAL A 139 1.33 -0.38 -3.77
C VAL A 139 2.00 -1.11 -4.92
N ILE A 140 1.26 -1.39 -5.99
CA ILE A 140 1.77 -2.10 -7.17
C ILE A 140 1.85 -1.11 -8.33
N ALA A 141 3.00 -1.07 -9.01
CA ALA A 141 3.25 -0.17 -10.13
C ALA A 141 3.97 -0.87 -11.29
N GLY A 142 3.98 -0.22 -12.46
CA GLY A 142 4.67 -0.74 -13.64
C GLY A 142 4.03 -1.97 -14.27
N GLY A 143 2.75 -2.22 -13.97
CA GLY A 143 1.90 -3.18 -14.67
C GLY A 143 1.06 -2.51 -15.76
N LYS A 144 0.31 -3.32 -16.51
CA LYS A 144 -0.72 -2.82 -17.44
C LYS A 144 -2.07 -2.84 -16.73
N PHE A 145 -2.50 -1.67 -16.29
CA PHE A 145 -3.75 -1.50 -15.54
C PHE A 145 -4.84 -0.98 -16.47
N PRO A 146 -5.84 -1.80 -16.88
CA PRO A 146 -6.83 -1.42 -17.89
C PRO A 146 -7.59 -0.13 -17.53
N TYR A 147 -7.88 0.05 -16.24
CA TYR A 147 -8.63 1.20 -15.72
C TYR A 147 -7.79 2.48 -15.59
N LEU A 148 -6.47 2.37 -15.69
CA LEU A 148 -5.54 3.49 -15.54
C LEU A 148 -4.79 3.79 -16.84
N ALA A 149 -5.02 3.04 -17.91
CA ALA A 149 -4.37 3.22 -19.21
C ALA A 149 -4.62 4.61 -19.84
N ASP A 150 -5.69 5.31 -19.46
CA ASP A 150 -5.95 6.69 -19.88
C ASP A 150 -5.41 7.75 -18.90
N SER A 151 -4.99 7.36 -17.68
CA SER A 151 -4.41 8.29 -16.69
C SER A 151 -2.98 8.72 -17.01
N ASP A 152 -2.25 7.95 -17.83
CA ASP A 152 -0.96 8.36 -18.39
C ASP A 152 -1.06 9.58 -19.33
N LYS A 153 -2.29 10.00 -19.69
CA LYS A 153 -2.57 11.26 -20.43
C LYS A 153 -2.86 12.46 -19.53
N ILE A 154 -2.91 12.28 -18.21
CA ILE A 154 -3.09 13.39 -17.27
C ILE A 154 -1.74 14.09 -17.14
N ASP A 155 -1.63 15.25 -17.79
CA ASP A 155 -0.46 16.12 -17.65
C ASP A 155 -0.45 16.73 -16.24
N LEU A 156 0.35 16.17 -15.34
CA LEU A 156 0.53 16.68 -13.98
C LEU A 156 1.21 18.07 -13.93
N SER A 157 1.63 18.62 -15.08
CA SER A 157 2.08 20.01 -15.20
C SER A 157 0.94 21.00 -15.41
N GLU A 158 -0.26 20.54 -15.76
CA GLU A 158 -1.45 21.38 -15.78
C GLU A 158 -2.06 21.47 -14.37
N PRO A 159 -2.53 22.67 -13.96
CA PRO A 159 -3.25 22.82 -12.69
C PRO A 159 -4.47 21.89 -12.67
N ILE A 160 -4.62 21.14 -11.56
CA ILE A 160 -5.81 20.31 -11.33
C ILE A 160 -7.01 21.24 -11.22
N ASP A 161 -7.85 21.27 -12.26
CA ASP A 161 -9.16 21.90 -12.19
C ASP A 161 -10.08 21.04 -11.31
N LEU A 162 -10.18 21.44 -10.04
CA LEU A 162 -11.02 20.77 -9.05
C LEU A 162 -12.52 21.02 -9.28
N GLY A 163 -12.91 21.84 -10.26
CA GLY A 163 -14.30 22.19 -10.54
C GLY A 163 -14.98 22.94 -9.38
N ILE A 164 -14.19 23.49 -8.45
CA ILE A 164 -14.69 24.26 -7.31
C ILE A 164 -14.68 25.73 -7.70
N GLU A 165 -15.84 26.24 -8.13
CA GLU A 165 -16.05 27.68 -8.20
C GLU A 165 -16.16 28.23 -6.78
N PHE A 166 -15.11 28.92 -6.32
CA PHE A 166 -15.23 29.79 -5.16
C PHE A 166 -16.08 30.99 -5.57
N THR A 167 -17.39 30.91 -5.36
CA THR A 167 -18.25 32.10 -5.40
C THR A 167 -17.85 32.99 -4.23
N GLY A 168 -17.17 34.10 -4.54
CA GLY A 168 -16.85 35.17 -3.59
C GLY A 168 -18.04 36.06 -3.24
#